data_AF-Q8LKH2-F1
#
_entry.id   AF-Q8LKH2-F1
#
_cell.length_a   1.000
_cell.length_b   1.000
_cell.length_c   1.000
_cell.angle_alpha   90.00
_cell.angle_beta   90.00
_cell.angle_gamma   90.00
#
_symmetry.space_group_name_H-M   'P 1'
#
loop_
_entity.id
_entity.type
_entity.pdbx_description
1 polymer ?
#
loop_
_entity_poly.entity_id
_entity_poly.type
_entity_poly.pdbx_seq_one_letter_code
_entity_poly.pdbx_strand_id
1 'polypeptide(L)'
;MGVYDAMKFCKADISTVCFGLAASMGAFLLAAGTKGKRFCMPNARIMIHQPSGGAGGKNMLICAIWQVTEMGLQIREMMYEKIKINKILSRITGKPEEQIDEDTKFDYFMSPWEAKDYGIVDSVIDEGKPGLVAPLAGAVPPPKSRVWYLWNASGPTRKIMKNLPSEEKLIQNGNGSASGDDGKFKEISTA
;
A
#
# COMPACT_ATOMS: atom_id res chain seq x y z
N MET A 1 -4.80 17.63 -3.18
CA MET A 1 -3.89 18.28 -2.21
C MET A 1 -4.60 19.16 -1.18
N GLY A 2 -5.70 19.86 -1.50
CA GLY A 2 -6.35 20.78 -0.54
C GLY A 2 -6.70 20.19 0.85
N VAL A 3 -7.14 18.93 0.94
CA VAL A 3 -7.38 18.27 2.25
C VAL A 3 -6.09 18.10 3.04
N TYR A 4 -4.98 17.72 2.38
CA TYR A 4 -3.67 17.62 3.02
C TYR A 4 -3.20 18.98 3.54
N ASP A 5 -3.39 20.04 2.75
CA ASP A 5 -3.01 21.40 3.16
C ASP A 5 -3.87 21.86 4.34
N ALA A 6 -5.18 21.59 4.32
CA ALA A 6 -6.07 21.84 5.46
C ALA A 6 -5.63 21.05 6.71
N MET A 7 -5.18 19.80 6.53
CA MET A 7 -4.65 19.00 7.62
C MET A 7 -3.39 19.63 8.23
N LYS A 8 -2.49 20.19 7.41
CA LYS A 8 -1.27 20.86 7.90
C LYS A 8 -1.50 22.27 8.42
N PHE A 9 -2.54 22.95 7.93
CA PHE A 9 -2.95 24.27 8.40
C PHE A 9 -3.61 24.20 9.78
N CYS A 10 -4.30 23.10 10.09
CA CYS A 10 -4.91 22.89 11.38
C CYS A 10 -3.86 22.87 12.50
N LYS A 11 -4.08 23.63 13.57
CA LYS A 11 -3.22 23.62 14.77
C LYS A 11 -3.41 22.37 15.62
N ALA A 12 -4.57 21.74 15.54
CA ALA A 12 -4.87 20.54 16.30
C ALA A 12 -4.25 19.31 15.62
N ASP A 13 -3.82 18.35 16.44
CA ASP A 13 -3.35 17.08 15.93
C ASP A 13 -4.47 16.31 15.22
N ILE A 14 -4.14 15.71 14.07
CA ILE A 14 -5.11 14.99 13.25
C ILE A 14 -4.83 13.51 13.36
N SER A 15 -5.78 12.79 13.95
CA SER A 15 -5.76 11.34 13.95
C SER A 15 -6.43 10.81 12.68
N THR A 16 -5.76 9.89 12.01
CA THR A 16 -6.28 9.23 10.81
C THR A 16 -6.53 7.76 11.13
N VAL A 17 -7.69 7.24 10.75
CA VAL A 17 -8.07 5.85 11.00
C VAL A 17 -8.60 5.24 9.72
N CYS A 18 -7.99 4.16 9.27
CA CYS A 18 -8.44 3.41 8.11
C CYS A 18 -9.39 2.29 8.49
N PHE A 19 -10.62 2.37 7.98
CA PHE A 19 -11.63 1.32 8.03
C PHE A 19 -11.83 0.75 6.62
N GLY A 20 -11.57 -0.55 6.44
CA GLY A 20 -11.79 -1.22 5.15
C GLY A 20 -10.69 -1.00 4.12
N LEU A 21 -10.68 0.14 3.40
CA LEU A 21 -9.71 0.39 2.33
C LEU A 21 -9.26 1.84 2.30
N ALA A 22 -7.94 2.05 2.38
CA ALA A 22 -7.30 3.32 2.04
C ALA A 22 -6.45 3.11 0.78
N ALA A 23 -6.94 3.58 -0.37
CA ALA A 23 -6.27 3.43 -1.65
C ALA A 23 -5.92 4.79 -2.26
N SER A 24 -4.79 4.87 -2.96
CA SER A 24 -4.35 6.08 -3.67
C SER A 24 -4.31 7.31 -2.75
N MET A 25 -5.03 8.38 -3.09
CA MET A 25 -5.10 9.60 -2.27
C MET A 25 -5.64 9.33 -0.86
N GLY A 26 -6.47 8.29 -0.67
CA GLY A 26 -6.90 7.85 0.66
C GLY A 26 -5.74 7.32 1.51
N ALA A 27 -4.84 6.52 0.93
CA ALA A 27 -3.63 6.04 1.60
C ALA A 27 -2.66 7.20 1.92
N PHE A 28 -2.54 8.15 1.00
CA PHE A 28 -1.74 9.36 1.21
C PHE A 28 -2.26 10.19 2.39
N LEU A 29 -3.57 10.46 2.44
CA LEU A 29 -4.18 11.21 3.53
C LEU A 29 -4.09 10.46 4.87
N LEU A 30 -4.25 9.14 4.85
CA LEU A 30 -4.02 8.28 6.01
C LEU A 30 -2.60 8.48 6.55
N ALA A 31 -1.60 8.44 5.66
CA ALA A 31 -0.19 8.63 6.02
C ALA A 31 0.09 10.05 6.55
N ALA A 32 -0.64 11.05 6.07
CA ALA A 32 -0.44 12.46 6.38
C ALA A 32 -0.92 12.91 7.76
N GLY A 33 -1.61 12.04 8.50
CA GLY A 33 -2.00 12.28 9.90
C GLY A 33 -0.80 12.60 10.80
N THR A 34 -1.07 13.12 12.00
CA THR A 34 -0.02 13.39 12.98
C THR A 34 0.68 12.09 13.35
N LYS A 35 2.03 12.09 13.33
CA LYS A 35 2.84 10.93 13.71
C LYS A 35 2.50 10.46 15.12
N GLY A 36 2.31 9.15 15.28
CA GLY A 36 1.82 8.51 16.51
C GLY A 36 0.29 8.45 16.63
N LYS A 37 -0.46 9.03 15.67
CA LYS A 37 -1.94 9.07 15.66
C LYS A 37 -2.55 8.52 14.37
N ARG A 38 -1.78 7.74 13.59
CA ARG A 38 -2.21 7.12 12.33
C ARG A 38 -2.52 5.64 12.58
N PHE A 39 -3.75 5.23 12.31
CA PHE A 39 -4.27 3.93 12.72
C PHE A 39 -4.94 3.16 11.59
N CYS A 40 -4.97 1.84 11.71
CA CYS A 40 -5.63 0.96 10.75
C CYS A 40 -6.36 -0.18 11.46
N MET A 41 -7.52 -0.59 10.96
CA MET A 41 -8.19 -1.81 11.42
C MET A 41 -7.47 -3.08 10.91
N PRO A 42 -7.55 -4.22 11.60
CA PRO A 42 -6.77 -5.43 11.28
C PRO A 42 -7.15 -6.07 9.93
N ASN A 43 -8.37 -5.85 9.46
CA ASN A 43 -8.85 -6.35 8.17
C ASN A 43 -8.77 -5.32 7.05
N ALA A 44 -8.26 -4.12 7.33
CA ALA A 44 -8.19 -3.08 6.32
C ALA A 44 -7.09 -3.36 5.29
N ARG A 45 -7.19 -2.71 4.13
CA ARG A 45 -6.19 -2.78 3.08
C ARG A 45 -5.69 -1.39 2.77
N ILE A 46 -4.38 -1.28 2.56
CA ILE A 46 -3.76 -0.06 2.10
C ILE A 46 -3.23 -0.31 0.70
N MET A 47 -3.45 0.62 -0.21
CA MET A 47 -2.88 0.57 -1.55
C MET A 47 -2.27 1.91 -1.90
N ILE A 48 -0.99 1.89 -2.27
CA ILE A 48 -0.31 3.05 -2.86
C ILE A 48 -0.06 2.77 -4.33
N HIS A 49 -0.21 3.82 -5.13
CA HIS A 49 0.13 3.82 -6.55
C HIS A 49 0.41 5.25 -6.98
N GLN A 50 0.97 5.40 -8.17
CA GLN A 50 1.25 6.69 -8.77
C GLN A 50 -0.06 7.48 -8.95
N PRO A 51 -0.03 8.81 -8.85
CA PRO A 51 -1.22 9.61 -9.08
C PRO A 51 -1.79 9.33 -10.47
N SER A 52 -3.00 8.78 -10.52
CA SER A 52 -3.72 8.60 -11.76
C SER A 52 -4.33 9.93 -12.16
N GLY A 53 -3.62 10.71 -12.97
CA GLY A 53 -4.22 11.89 -13.58
C GLY A 53 -5.23 11.44 -14.64
N GLY A 54 -6.47 11.94 -14.55
CA GLY A 54 -7.55 11.71 -15.51
C GLY A 54 -7.32 12.34 -16.88
N ALA A 55 -6.09 12.38 -17.39
CA ALA A 55 -5.80 12.65 -18.79
C ALA A 55 -6.01 11.35 -19.58
N GLY A 56 -7.26 11.05 -19.90
CA GLY A 56 -7.67 10.06 -20.91
C GLY A 56 -6.98 8.69 -20.82
N GLY A 57 -7.54 7.78 -20.02
CA GLY A 57 -7.07 6.39 -19.99
C GLY A 57 -7.08 5.77 -21.39
N LYS A 58 -5.97 5.12 -21.77
CA LYS A 58 -5.81 4.02 -22.76
C LYS A 58 -6.39 4.18 -24.19
N ASN A 59 -7.22 5.17 -24.50
CA ASN A 59 -8.02 5.27 -25.73
C ASN A 59 -8.00 6.67 -26.36
N MET A 60 -6.93 7.45 -26.21
CA MET A 60 -6.80 8.74 -26.88
C MET A 60 -6.01 8.60 -28.19
N LEU A 61 -6.60 7.90 -29.15
CA LEU A 61 -6.22 8.04 -30.55
C LEU A 61 -7.23 9.00 -31.19
N ILE A 62 -6.73 10.01 -31.90
CA ILE A 62 -7.43 11.00 -32.76
C ILE A 62 -7.69 12.38 -32.11
N CYS A 63 -6.66 13.24 -32.10
CA CYS A 63 -6.72 14.67 -32.48
C CYS A 63 -5.31 15.32 -32.42
N ALA A 64 -4.49 15.07 -33.44
CA ALA A 64 -3.03 15.02 -33.33
C ALA A 64 -2.21 16.34 -33.40
N ILE A 65 -2.78 17.55 -33.24
CA ILE A 65 -1.94 18.77 -33.26
C ILE A 65 -2.20 19.68 -32.05
N TRP A 66 -3.45 20.07 -31.79
CA TRP A 66 -3.78 20.89 -30.60
C TRP A 66 -3.78 20.07 -29.31
N GLN A 67 -4.23 18.80 -29.35
CA GLN A 67 -4.19 17.97 -28.14
C GLN A 67 -2.77 17.61 -27.75
N VAL A 68 -1.79 17.62 -28.65
CA VAL A 68 -0.41 17.24 -28.29
C VAL A 68 0.21 18.28 -27.35
N THR A 69 -0.03 19.58 -27.59
CA THR A 69 0.46 20.65 -26.70
C THR A 69 -0.27 20.65 -25.36
N GLU A 70 -1.60 20.51 -25.35
CA GLU A 70 -2.41 20.44 -24.13
C GLU A 70 -2.11 19.17 -23.32
N MET A 71 -1.96 18.02 -23.97
CA MET A 71 -1.55 16.77 -23.37
C MET A 71 -0.13 16.89 -22.81
N GLY A 72 0.78 17.56 -23.52
CA GLY A 72 2.12 17.87 -23.02
C GLY A 72 2.08 18.67 -21.71
N LEU A 73 1.21 19.68 -21.61
CA LEU A 73 1.03 20.45 -20.38
C LEU A 73 0.42 19.60 -19.26
N GLN A 74 -0.60 18.79 -19.55
CA GLN A 74 -1.23 17.88 -18.59
C GLN A 74 -0.26 16.81 -18.07
N ILE A 75 0.58 16.24 -18.94
CA ILE A 75 1.62 15.29 -18.55
C ILE A 75 2.64 15.96 -17.63
N ARG A 76 3.09 17.18 -17.96
CA ARG A 76 4.05 17.91 -17.12
C ARG A 76 3.47 18.22 -15.74
N GLU A 77 2.20 18.59 -15.66
CA GLU A 77 1.50 18.79 -14.39
C GLU A 77 1.39 17.47 -13.60
N MET A 78 1.01 16.37 -14.27
CA MET A 78 0.97 15.05 -13.63
C MET A 78 2.33 14.61 -13.09
N MET A 79 3.41 14.87 -13.82
CA MET A 79 4.78 14.58 -13.37
C MET A 79 5.16 15.45 -12.17
N TYR A 80 4.77 16.72 -12.18
CA TYR A 80 4.97 17.61 -11.05
C TYR A 80 4.22 17.14 -9.79
N GLU A 81 2.96 16.75 -9.92
CA GLU A 81 2.17 16.17 -8.83
C GLU A 81 2.77 14.86 -8.32
N LYS A 82 3.21 13.96 -9.22
CA LYS A 82 3.88 12.71 -8.88
C LYS A 82 5.11 12.96 -8.01
N ILE A 83 6.02 13.83 -8.46
CA ILE A 83 7.25 14.17 -7.73
C ILE A 83 6.91 14.78 -6.37
N LYS A 84 5.92 15.68 -6.31
CA LYS A 84 5.51 16.33 -5.06
C LYS A 84 4.96 15.32 -4.05
N ILE A 85 4.06 14.44 -4.47
CA ILE A 85 3.44 13.43 -3.61
C ILE A 85 4.47 12.42 -3.12
N ASN A 86 5.37 11.95 -4.01
CA ASN A 86 6.42 10.99 -3.63
C ASN A 86 7.40 11.59 -2.61
N LYS A 87 7.76 12.86 -2.76
CA LYS A 87 8.57 13.60 -1.76
C LYS A 87 7.90 13.69 -0.40
N ILE A 88 6.60 13.97 -0.38
CA ILE A 88 5.84 14.05 0.87
C ILE A 88 5.72 12.66 1.51
N LEU A 89 5.42 11.62 0.73
CA LEU A 89 5.37 10.24 1.21
C LEU A 89 6.71 9.77 1.76
N SER A 90 7.82 10.06 1.07
CA SER A 90 9.17 9.77 1.53
C SER A 90 9.43 10.40 2.92
N ARG A 91 9.10 11.67 3.11
CA ARG A 91 9.25 12.36 4.40
C ARG A 91 8.39 11.76 5.52
N ILE A 92 7.17 11.34 5.20
CA ILE A 92 6.22 10.77 6.17
C ILE A 92 6.64 9.35 6.58
N THR A 93 7.02 8.53 5.61
CA THR A 93 7.36 7.11 5.81
C THR A 93 8.81 6.89 6.25
N GLY A 94 9.70 7.85 5.97
CA GLY A 94 11.14 7.75 6.21
C GLY A 94 11.90 6.92 5.16
N LYS A 95 11.24 6.50 4.07
CA LYS A 95 11.88 5.77 2.97
C LYS A 95 12.50 6.72 1.94
N PRO A 96 13.57 6.31 1.23
CA PRO A 96 14.16 7.14 0.18
C PRO A 96 13.17 7.34 -0.99
N GLU A 97 13.29 8.47 -1.69
CA GLU A 97 12.38 8.84 -2.80
C GLU A 97 12.39 7.78 -3.91
N GLU A 98 13.54 7.16 -4.18
CA GLU A 98 13.69 6.11 -5.20
C GLU A 98 12.86 4.87 -4.86
N GLN A 99 12.79 4.49 -3.59
CA GLN A 99 11.99 3.35 -3.15
C GLN A 99 10.49 3.64 -3.28
N ILE A 100 10.07 4.86 -2.92
CA ILE A 100 8.67 5.29 -3.10
C ILE A 100 8.30 5.30 -4.59
N ASP A 101 9.19 5.74 -5.48
CA ASP A 101 8.90 5.78 -6.92
C ASP A 101 8.70 4.38 -7.52
N GLU A 102 9.53 3.41 -7.13
CA GLU A 102 9.36 2.02 -7.57
C GLU A 102 8.13 1.36 -6.96
N ASP A 103 7.87 1.56 -5.66
CA ASP A 103 6.72 0.96 -4.97
C ASP A 103 5.38 1.57 -5.45
N THR A 104 5.37 2.82 -5.92
CA THR A 104 4.15 3.47 -6.45
C THR A 104 3.97 3.27 -7.94
N LYS A 105 4.93 2.70 -8.66
CA LYS A 105 4.87 2.51 -10.12
C LYS A 105 3.66 1.69 -10.58
N PHE A 106 3.27 0.71 -9.76
CA PHE A 106 2.08 -0.12 -9.92
C PHE A 106 1.26 -0.09 -8.64
N ASP A 107 0.09 -0.74 -8.67
CA ASP A 107 -0.72 -0.92 -7.48
C ASP A 107 0.02 -1.79 -6.46
N TYR A 108 0.43 -1.17 -5.35
CA TYR A 108 1.14 -1.83 -4.27
C TYR A 108 0.22 -1.97 -3.07
N PHE A 109 -0.29 -3.18 -2.88
CA PHE A 109 -1.20 -3.52 -1.78
C PHE A 109 -0.44 -4.00 -0.55
N MET A 110 -0.83 -3.49 0.61
CA MET A 110 -0.30 -3.84 1.92
C MET A 110 -1.40 -4.31 2.84
N SER A 111 -1.06 -5.29 3.68
CA SER A 111 -1.81 -5.56 4.91
C SER A 111 -1.59 -4.42 5.94
N PRO A 112 -2.42 -4.30 6.99
CA PRO A 112 -2.27 -3.27 8.01
C PRO A 112 -0.92 -3.31 8.72
N TRP A 113 -0.38 -4.51 8.97
CA TRP A 113 0.93 -4.70 9.58
C TRP A 113 2.06 -4.28 8.64
N GLU A 114 1.98 -4.63 7.36
CA GLU A 114 2.96 -4.16 6.38
C GLU A 114 2.87 -2.65 6.19
N ALA A 115 1.68 -2.06 6.22
CA ALA A 115 1.51 -0.61 6.17
C ALA A 115 2.12 0.09 7.40
N LYS A 116 2.11 -0.58 8.56
CA LYS A 116 2.81 -0.11 9.77
C LYS A 116 4.31 -0.15 9.58
N ASP A 117 4.85 -1.30 9.14
CA ASP A 117 6.29 -1.47 8.88
C ASP A 117 6.79 -0.55 7.75
N TYR A 118 5.92 -0.25 6.79
CA TYR A 118 6.18 0.70 5.71
C TYR A 118 6.22 2.16 6.20
N GLY A 119 5.61 2.46 7.35
CA GLY A 119 5.53 3.80 7.93
C GLY A 119 4.33 4.65 7.48
N ILE A 120 3.32 4.02 6.86
CA ILE A 120 2.05 4.68 6.48
C ILE A 120 1.16 4.85 7.71
N VAL A 121 1.08 3.83 8.57
CA VAL A 121 0.36 3.89 9.83
C VAL A 121 1.31 3.66 11.00
N ASP A 122 0.95 4.15 12.19
CA ASP A 122 1.75 3.97 13.40
C ASP A 122 1.33 2.72 14.17
N SER A 123 0.05 2.37 14.14
CA SER A 123 -0.48 1.21 14.86
C SER A 123 -1.69 0.59 14.19
N VAL A 124 -1.79 -0.72 14.29
CA VAL A 124 -3.00 -1.47 13.95
C VAL A 124 -3.85 -1.52 15.23
N ILE A 125 -5.11 -1.12 15.14
CA ILE A 125 -6.06 -1.18 16.27
C ILE A 125 -6.47 -2.63 16.40
N ASP A 126 -5.69 -3.35 17.20
CA ASP A 126 -5.91 -4.73 17.58
C ASP A 126 -6.22 -4.79 19.09
N GLU A 127 -6.76 -5.90 19.58
CA GLU A 127 -7.58 -6.07 20.79
C GLU A 127 -6.95 -5.76 22.18
N GLY A 128 -6.06 -4.77 22.32
CA GLY A 128 -5.20 -4.61 23.49
C GLY A 128 -4.94 -3.19 24.03
N LYS A 129 -5.70 -2.15 23.60
CA LYS A 129 -5.73 -0.73 24.09
C LYS A 129 -4.68 0.25 23.50
N PRO A 130 -5.00 1.58 23.47
CA PRO A 130 -6.15 2.27 24.06
C PRO A 130 -7.06 3.04 23.08
N GLY A 131 -8.39 2.97 23.29
CA GLY A 131 -9.26 4.11 23.01
C GLY A 131 -10.57 3.87 22.25
N LEU A 132 -10.62 2.96 21.27
CA LEU A 132 -11.84 2.70 20.48
C LEU A 132 -11.96 1.20 20.17
N VAL A 133 -12.82 0.50 20.90
CA VAL A 133 -13.03 -0.95 20.79
C VAL A 133 -14.15 -1.26 19.78
N ALA A 134 -13.93 -2.25 18.90
CA ALA A 134 -14.93 -3.24 18.53
C ALA A 134 -14.27 -4.63 18.72
N PRO A 135 -14.94 -5.61 19.36
CA PRO A 135 -14.28 -6.79 19.90
C PRO A 135 -14.28 -7.99 18.93
N LEU A 136 -13.38 -8.92 19.23
CA LEU A 136 -13.26 -10.35 18.96
C LEU A 136 -12.21 -10.79 17.91
N ALA A 137 -11.14 -11.41 18.46
CA ALA A 137 -10.19 -12.39 17.94
C ALA A 137 -8.74 -11.92 17.59
N GLY A 138 -7.86 -12.00 18.60
CA GLY A 138 -6.47 -12.46 18.54
C GLY A 138 -5.47 -11.57 17.81
N ALA A 139 -4.58 -10.92 18.57
CA ALA A 139 -3.61 -9.93 18.11
C ALA A 139 -2.41 -10.46 17.29
N VAL A 140 -2.65 -11.43 16.40
CA VAL A 140 -1.64 -12.03 15.53
C VAL A 140 -1.98 -11.65 14.09
N PRO A 141 -1.04 -11.09 13.30
CA PRO A 141 -1.29 -10.91 11.87
C PRO A 141 -1.73 -12.24 11.27
N PRO A 142 -2.82 -12.28 10.48
CA PRO A 142 -3.25 -13.51 9.85
C PRO A 142 -2.06 -14.09 9.06
N PRO A 143 -1.80 -15.40 9.16
CA PRO A 143 -0.68 -16.01 8.46
C PRO A 143 -0.77 -15.65 6.98
N LYS A 144 0.36 -15.21 6.40
CA LYS A 144 0.41 -14.82 5.00
C LYS A 144 -0.10 -16.00 4.16
N SER A 145 -1.17 -15.78 3.41
CA SER A 145 -1.72 -16.81 2.52
C SER A 145 -0.62 -17.28 1.55
N ARG A 146 -0.65 -18.56 1.12
CA ARG A 146 0.32 -19.11 0.16
C ARG A 146 0.38 -18.35 -1.17
N VAL A 147 -0.60 -17.49 -1.44
CA VAL A 147 -0.72 -16.67 -2.64
C VAL A 147 -0.27 -15.22 -2.42
N TRP A 148 0.16 -14.85 -1.21
CA TRP A 148 0.49 -13.47 -0.86
C TRP A 148 1.54 -12.83 -1.79
N TYR A 149 2.57 -13.58 -2.16
CA TYR A 149 3.65 -13.08 -3.03
C TYR A 149 3.20 -12.77 -4.46
N LEU A 150 2.05 -13.31 -4.92
CA LEU A 150 1.54 -13.05 -6.27
C LEU A 150 1.05 -11.61 -6.44
N TRP A 151 0.72 -10.92 -5.35
CA TRP A 151 0.21 -9.56 -5.36
C TRP A 151 1.31 -8.49 -5.40
N ASN A 152 2.57 -8.87 -5.19
CA ASN A 152 3.67 -7.92 -5.10
C ASN A 152 4.28 -7.66 -6.50
N ALA A 153 3.87 -6.57 -7.14
CA ALA A 153 4.31 -6.18 -8.48
C ALA A 153 5.66 -5.42 -8.45
N SER A 154 6.68 -5.98 -7.81
CA SER A 154 8.03 -5.39 -7.75
C SER A 154 8.99 -6.07 -8.74
N GLY A 155 9.72 -5.29 -9.54
CA GLY A 155 10.76 -5.78 -10.46
C GLY A 155 10.51 -5.48 -11.95
N PRO A 156 11.25 -6.10 -12.89
CA PRO A 156 11.12 -5.81 -14.32
C PRO A 156 9.72 -6.11 -14.84
N THR A 157 9.12 -5.19 -15.61
CA THR A 157 7.72 -5.26 -16.11
C THR A 157 7.35 -6.60 -16.73
N ARG A 158 8.27 -7.22 -17.47
CA ARG A 158 8.08 -8.52 -18.13
C ARG A 158 7.92 -9.69 -17.13
N LYS A 159 8.57 -9.62 -15.96
CA LYS A 159 8.40 -10.61 -14.87
C LYS A 159 7.10 -10.37 -14.10
N ILE A 160 6.74 -9.10 -13.87
CA ILE A 160 5.47 -8.73 -13.23
C ILE A 160 4.30 -9.31 -14.04
N MET A 161 4.22 -9.03 -15.34
CA MET A 161 3.11 -9.51 -16.19
C MET A 161 2.93 -11.03 -16.20
N LYS A 162 4.02 -11.81 -16.05
CA LYS A 162 3.95 -13.27 -15.95
C LYS A 162 3.47 -13.76 -14.58
N ASN A 163 3.73 -13.00 -13.53
CA ASN A 163 3.46 -13.37 -12.15
C ASN A 163 2.16 -12.79 -11.59
N LEU A 164 1.38 -12.04 -12.38
CA LEU A 164 0.08 -11.56 -11.94
C LEU A 164 -0.79 -12.73 -11.44
N PRO A 165 -1.49 -12.54 -10.31
CA PRO A 165 -2.42 -13.53 -9.80
C PRO A 165 -3.60 -13.62 -10.76
N SER A 166 -3.80 -14.80 -11.36
CA SER A 166 -5.05 -15.17 -12.04
C SER A 166 -5.87 -16.08 -11.14
N GLU A 167 -7.18 -16.08 -11.32
CA GLU A 167 -8.11 -16.93 -10.56
C GLU A 167 -7.67 -18.40 -10.55
N GLU A 168 -7.22 -18.91 -11.69
CA GLU A 168 -6.65 -20.26 -11.86
C GLU A 168 -5.41 -20.50 -10.99
N LYS A 169 -4.48 -19.53 -10.92
CA LYS A 169 -3.26 -19.63 -10.08
C LYS A 169 -3.57 -19.54 -8.60
N LEU A 170 -4.62 -18.80 -8.23
CA LEU A 170 -5.08 -18.71 -6.85
C LEU A 170 -5.71 -20.02 -6.39
N ILE A 171 -6.49 -20.68 -7.25
CA ILE A 171 -7.12 -21.98 -6.98
C ILE A 171 -6.09 -23.11 -6.96
N GLN A 172 -5.15 -23.16 -7.92
CA GLN A 172 -4.11 -24.19 -7.97
C GLN A 172 -3.18 -24.16 -6.75
N ASN A 173 -2.80 -22.97 -6.27
CA ASN A 173 -1.96 -22.83 -5.08
C ASN A 173 -2.72 -23.07 -3.76
N GLY A 174 -4.06 -23.08 -3.79
CA GLY A 174 -4.91 -23.45 -2.66
C GLY A 174 -5.00 -24.96 -2.40
N ASN A 175 -4.72 -25.80 -3.40
CA ASN A 175 -4.94 -27.26 -3.36
C ASN A 175 -3.66 -28.12 -3.21
N GLY A 176 -2.48 -27.52 -3.02
CA GLY A 176 -1.24 -28.28 -2.79
C GLY A 176 -1.17 -28.85 -1.37
N SER A 177 -1.16 -30.17 -1.24
CA SER A 177 -1.02 -30.92 0.02
C SER A 177 0.13 -30.42 0.90
N ALA A 178 -0.10 -30.39 2.22
CA ALA A 178 0.94 -30.37 3.22
C ALA A 178 1.79 -31.64 3.10
N SER A 179 3.06 -31.49 2.72
CA SER A 179 4.06 -32.54 2.81
C SER A 179 5.41 -31.92 3.22
N GLY A 180 5.70 -32.03 4.52
CA GLY A 180 7.00 -32.04 5.22
C GLY A 180 8.20 -31.25 4.66
N ASP A 181 8.65 -30.28 5.45
CA ASP A 181 10.03 -30.34 5.95
C ASP A 181 10.01 -29.85 7.41
N ASP A 182 9.84 -30.80 8.32
CA ASP A 182 9.85 -30.59 9.75
C ASP A 182 11.27 -30.23 10.19
N GLY A 183 11.40 -29.08 10.85
CA GLY A 183 12.60 -28.70 11.55
C GLY A 183 13.03 -29.82 12.50
N LYS A 184 14.22 -30.38 12.26
CA LYS A 184 14.91 -31.29 13.17
C LYS A 184 15.01 -30.68 14.58
N PHE A 185 14.12 -31.09 15.47
CA PHE A 185 14.38 -31.08 16.90
C PHE A 185 15.41 -32.18 17.19
N LYS A 186 16.61 -31.78 17.62
CA LYS A 186 17.57 -32.71 18.24
C LYS A 186 17.08 -33.00 19.65
N GLU A 187 16.71 -34.25 19.91
CA GLU A 187 16.56 -34.81 21.24
C GLU A 187 17.86 -34.65 22.03
N ILE A 188 17.76 -34.10 23.24
CA ILE A 188 18.79 -34.19 24.27
C ILE A 188 18.41 -35.39 25.12
N SER A 189 19.10 -36.53 24.94
CA SER A 189 19.02 -37.64 25.88
C SER A 189 19.98 -37.42 27.03
N THR A 190 19.42 -37.38 28.23
CA THR A 190 20.09 -37.57 29.52
C THR A 190 20.90 -38.87 29.57
N ALA A 191 22.14 -38.76 30.05
CA ALA A 191 22.86 -39.74 30.85
C ALA A 191 23.65 -38.96 31.91
#